data_AF-A0A1W0E7W0-F1
#
_entry.id   AF-A0A1W0E7W0-F1
#
_cell.length_a   1.000
_cell.length_b   1.000
_cell.length_c   1.000
_cell.angle_alpha   90.00
_cell.angle_beta   90.00
_cell.angle_gamma   90.00
#
_symmetry.space_group_name_H-M   'P 1'
#
loop_
_entity.id
_entity.type
_entity.pdbx_description
1 polymer ?
#
loop_
_entity_poly.entity_id
_entity_poly.type
_entity_poly.pdbx_seq_one_letter_code
_entity_poly.pdbx_strand_id
1 'polypeptide(L)'
;MFLIDILFITSPFFGFIPQIYKNEVTYKPFLSLINIMTAIIKIFDWFYKKYDKVIFIQNFFIIFLHLILVYKNKIKTVNRYGFEDNQLFYILKRISALILLLFMLDNLKLSFIFNYLALFLDVFTTYAHFIVYREDPQKPIELFAVWIMGDLIKIYFNIFVYKTPTFYTLAVFTQLLFDLLTVFTQTKMPLDMEYY
;
A
#
# COMPACT_ATOMS: atom_id res chain seq x y z
N MET A 1 10.95 1.41 23.52
CA MET A 1 10.68 2.38 22.44
C MET A 1 11.41 2.01 21.16
N PHE A 2 12.75 2.07 21.11
CA PHE A 2 13.53 1.84 19.89
C PHE A 2 13.18 0.57 19.09
N LEU A 3 13.10 -0.60 19.74
CA LEU A 3 12.74 -1.85 19.06
C LEU A 3 11.32 -1.82 18.47
N ILE A 4 10.39 -1.18 19.18
CA ILE A 4 9.00 -1.00 18.75
C ILE A 4 8.95 -0.10 17.52
N ASP A 5 9.73 0.99 17.52
CA ASP A 5 9.82 1.91 16.39
C ASP A 5 10.37 1.21 15.14
N ILE A 6 11.42 0.39 15.29
CA ILE A 6 11.96 -0.42 14.19
C ILE A 6 10.91 -1.38 13.65
N LEU A 7 10.21 -2.10 14.52
CA LEU A 7 9.18 -3.05 14.11
C LEU A 7 8.04 -2.35 13.38
N PHE A 8 7.61 -1.18 13.87
CA PHE A 8 6.57 -0.39 13.22
C PHE A 8 7.02 0.11 11.84
N ILE A 9 8.22 0.71 11.76
CA ILE A 9 8.79 1.22 10.49
C ILE A 9 8.93 0.11 9.46
N THR A 10 9.41 -1.06 9.87
CA THR A 10 9.66 -2.19 8.97
C THR A 10 8.42 -3.05 8.72
N SER A 11 7.32 -2.83 9.45
CA SER A 11 6.08 -3.61 9.28
C SER A 11 5.56 -3.76 7.86
N PRO A 12 5.64 -2.75 6.96
CA PRO A 12 5.23 -2.92 5.57
C PRO A 12 6.00 -4.04 4.86
N PHE A 13 7.28 -4.27 5.18
CA PHE A 13 8.06 -5.35 4.56
C PHE A 13 7.55 -6.73 4.92
N PHE A 14 7.14 -6.96 6.18
CA PHE A 14 6.63 -8.26 6.61
C PHE A 14 5.42 -8.66 5.78
N GLY A 15 4.57 -7.69 5.42
CA GLY A 15 3.45 -7.90 4.52
C GLY A 15 3.82 -8.43 3.13
N PHE A 16 5.01 -8.14 2.61
CA PHE A 16 5.43 -8.60 1.27
C PHE A 16 6.40 -9.78 1.32
N ILE A 17 6.75 -10.30 2.51
CA ILE A 17 7.65 -11.45 2.65
C ILE A 17 7.23 -12.64 1.79
N PRO A 18 5.96 -13.08 1.76
CA PRO A 18 5.57 -14.24 0.96
C PRO A 18 5.89 -14.07 -0.52
N GLN A 19 5.68 -12.87 -1.08
CA GLN A 19 5.97 -12.57 -2.49
C GLN A 19 7.46 -12.41 -2.76
N ILE A 20 8.19 -11.80 -1.83
CA ILE A 20 9.64 -11.63 -1.95
C ILE A 20 10.33 -13.00 -1.88
N TYR A 21 9.91 -13.88 -0.98
CA TYR A 21 10.48 -15.21 -0.79
C TYR A 21 10.18 -16.14 -1.95
N LYS A 22 8.94 -16.15 -2.46
CA LYS A 22 8.55 -16.98 -3.63
C LYS A 22 9.11 -16.44 -4.96
N ASN A 23 9.74 -15.26 -4.98
CA ASN A 23 10.14 -14.52 -6.19
C ASN A 23 8.99 -14.30 -7.19
N GLU A 24 7.75 -14.42 -6.73
CA GLU A 24 6.54 -14.23 -7.50
C GLU A 24 5.90 -12.91 -7.07
N VAL A 25 6.41 -11.80 -7.61
CA VAL A 25 5.76 -10.51 -7.44
C VAL A 25 4.45 -10.53 -8.22
N THR A 26 3.38 -10.90 -7.55
CA THR A 26 1.99 -10.85 -8.04
C THR A 26 1.37 -9.47 -7.86
N TYR A 27 1.96 -8.64 -7.00
CA TYR A 27 1.47 -7.30 -6.74
C TYR A 27 1.54 -6.40 -7.98
N LYS A 28 0.40 -5.83 -8.37
CA LYS A 28 0.30 -5.08 -9.62
C LYS A 28 1.00 -3.71 -9.51
N PRO A 29 1.76 -3.25 -10.52
CA PRO A 29 2.50 -1.99 -10.46
C PRO A 29 1.63 -0.75 -10.22
N PHE A 30 0.40 -0.72 -10.74
CA PHE A 30 -0.50 0.42 -10.51
C PHE A 30 -0.90 0.56 -9.03
N LEU A 31 -1.06 -0.56 -8.31
CA LEU A 31 -1.35 -0.55 -6.86
C LEU A 31 -0.14 -0.03 -6.08
N SER A 32 1.08 -0.36 -6.53
CA SER A 32 2.31 0.21 -5.96
C SER A 32 2.37 1.71 -6.17
N LEU A 33 1.99 2.21 -7.35
CA LEU A 33 1.92 3.63 -7.61
C LEU A 33 0.96 4.34 -6.64
N ILE A 34 -0.25 3.80 -6.42
CA ILE A 34 -1.21 4.44 -5.51
C ILE A 34 -0.70 4.45 -4.06
N ASN A 35 -0.05 3.37 -3.60
CA ASN A 35 0.59 3.36 -2.27
C ASN A 35 1.73 4.38 -2.15
N ILE A 36 2.56 4.53 -3.19
CA ILE A 36 3.61 5.56 -3.21
C ILE A 36 2.98 6.95 -3.14
N MET A 37 1.94 7.22 -3.94
CA MET A 37 1.24 8.50 -3.92
C MET A 37 0.67 8.80 -2.53
N THR A 38 0.05 7.81 -1.90
CA THR A 38 -0.53 7.93 -0.54
C THR A 38 0.56 8.22 0.49
N ALA A 39 1.70 7.54 0.43
CA ALA A 39 2.83 7.75 1.33
C ALA A 39 3.42 9.17 1.19
N ILE A 40 3.54 9.67 -0.05
CA ILE A 40 3.98 11.05 -0.31
C ILE A 40 3.01 12.06 0.31
N ILE A 41 1.70 11.87 0.14
CA ILE A 41 0.70 12.76 0.74
C ILE A 41 0.81 12.76 2.28
N LYS A 42 1.00 11.59 2.90
CA LYS A 42 1.21 11.47 4.35
C LYS A 42 2.50 12.18 4.83
N ILE A 43 3.56 12.17 4.02
CA ILE A 43 4.79 12.94 4.30
C ILE A 43 4.50 14.45 4.25
N PHE A 44 3.73 14.93 3.27
CA PHE A 44 3.32 16.34 3.19
C PHE A 44 2.41 16.74 4.37
N ASP A 45 1.41 15.93 4.73
CA ASP A 45 0.56 16.17 5.92
C ASP A 45 1.41 16.16 7.20
N TRP A 46 2.46 15.33 7.27
CA TRP A 46 3.43 15.36 8.37
C TRP A 46 4.19 16.68 8.45
N PHE A 47 4.67 17.25 7.33
CA PHE A 47 5.32 18.56 7.35
C PHE A 47 4.39 19.67 7.85
N TYR A 48 3.09 19.56 7.54
CA TYR A 48 2.07 20.52 7.96
C TYR A 48 1.71 20.40 9.46
N LYS A 49 1.40 19.20 9.96
CA LYS A 49 0.90 18.98 11.34
C LYS A 49 1.93 18.46 12.34
N LYS A 50 3.12 18.06 11.89
CA LYS A 50 4.25 17.60 12.71
C LYS A 50 3.89 16.46 13.68
N TYR A 51 3.36 15.37 13.15
CA TYR A 51 3.10 14.15 13.92
C TYR A 51 4.39 13.44 14.37
N ASP A 52 4.27 12.26 14.97
CA ASP A 52 5.43 11.46 15.36
C ASP A 52 6.34 11.15 14.14
N LYS A 53 7.65 11.27 14.35
CA LYS A 53 8.68 11.04 13.32
C LYS A 53 8.66 9.61 12.78
N VAL A 54 8.22 8.65 13.58
CA VAL A 54 8.09 7.25 13.18
C VAL A 54 7.15 7.11 11.97
N ILE A 55 6.08 7.90 11.92
CA ILE A 55 5.12 7.92 10.79
C ILE A 55 5.82 8.41 9.51
N PHE A 56 6.61 9.47 9.62
CA PHE A 56 7.38 10.01 8.50
C PHE A 56 8.36 8.96 7.94
N ILE A 57 9.15 8.32 8.81
CA ILE A 57 10.13 7.31 8.42
C ILE A 57 9.45 6.09 7.79
N GLN A 58 8.34 5.62 8.36
CA GLN A 58 7.59 4.51 7.80
C GLN A 58 7.09 4.81 6.39
N ASN A 59 6.58 6.02 6.12
CA ASN A 59 6.11 6.38 4.76
C ASN A 59 7.26 6.46 3.75
N PHE A 60 8.45 6.93 4.15
CA PHE A 60 9.65 6.83 3.31
C PHE A 60 9.99 5.36 2.98
N PHE A 61 9.88 4.48 3.96
CA PHE A 61 10.15 3.06 3.79
C PHE A 61 9.14 2.38 2.86
N ILE A 62 7.85 2.75 2.95
CA ILE A 62 6.78 2.30 2.04
C ILE A 62 7.10 2.70 0.59
N ILE A 63 7.53 3.94 0.35
CA ILE A 63 7.92 4.41 -0.99
C ILE A 63 9.06 3.54 -1.54
N PHE A 64 10.11 3.34 -0.73
CA PHE A 64 11.27 2.54 -1.12
C PHE A 64 10.88 1.09 -1.47
N LEU A 65 10.09 0.46 -0.61
CA LEU A 65 9.58 -0.91 -0.83
C LEU A 65 8.81 -1.02 -2.15
N HIS A 66 7.88 -0.11 -2.41
CA HIS A 66 7.06 -0.18 -3.63
C HIS A 66 7.86 0.13 -4.90
N LEU A 67 8.88 0.99 -4.84
CA LEU A 67 9.80 1.18 -5.96
C LEU A 67 10.59 -0.10 -6.28
N ILE A 68 11.02 -0.86 -5.25
CA ILE A 68 11.65 -2.17 -5.44
C ILE A 68 10.67 -3.16 -6.10
N LEU A 69 9.42 -3.21 -5.64
CA LEU A 69 8.41 -4.11 -6.21
C LEU A 69 8.14 -3.80 -7.69
N VAL A 70 8.02 -2.51 -8.04
CA VAL A 70 7.88 -2.05 -9.43
C VAL A 70 9.09 -2.45 -10.26
N TYR A 71 10.31 -2.24 -9.75
CA TYR A 71 11.53 -2.60 -10.45
C TYR A 71 11.63 -4.11 -10.71
N LYS A 72 11.33 -4.94 -9.71
CA LYS A 72 11.26 -6.41 -9.87
C LYS A 72 10.21 -6.83 -10.88
N ASN A 73 9.04 -6.18 -10.89
CA ASN A 73 7.99 -6.44 -11.87
C ASN A 73 8.45 -6.12 -13.30
N LYS A 74 9.15 -4.99 -13.50
CA LYS A 74 9.77 -4.65 -14.80
C LYS A 74 10.72 -5.75 -15.29
N ILE A 75 11.66 -6.21 -14.44
CA ILE A 75 12.61 -7.28 -14.80
C ILE A 75 11.85 -8.53 -15.25
N LYS A 76 10.82 -8.93 -14.50
CA LYS A 76 10.00 -10.11 -14.84
C LYS A 76 9.30 -9.96 -16.19
N THR A 77 8.75 -8.77 -16.49
CA THR A 77 8.08 -8.47 -17.75
C THR A 77 9.05 -8.53 -18.94
N VAL A 78 10.24 -7.94 -18.78
CA VAL A 78 11.32 -8.00 -19.81
C VAL A 78 11.73 -9.44 -20.06
N ASN A 79 11.96 -10.22 -19.00
CA ASN A 79 12.38 -11.62 -19.13
C ASN A 79 11.31 -12.51 -19.79
N ARG A 80 10.02 -12.21 -19.58
CA ARG A 80 8.91 -13.03 -20.10
C ARG A 80 8.48 -12.66 -21.51
N TYR A 81 8.51 -11.37 -21.86
CA TYR A 81 7.95 -10.86 -23.12
C TYR A 81 8.98 -10.20 -24.04
N GLY A 82 10.23 -10.03 -23.59
CA GLY A 82 11.30 -9.41 -24.39
C GLY A 82 11.13 -7.91 -24.65
N PHE A 83 10.14 -7.25 -24.03
CA PHE A 83 9.85 -5.83 -24.22
C PHE A 83 10.27 -5.01 -23.01
N GLU A 84 11.05 -3.95 -23.24
CA GLU A 84 11.37 -2.95 -22.22
C GLU A 84 10.18 -2.01 -21.99
N ASP A 85 9.43 -2.27 -20.92
CA ASP A 85 8.41 -1.34 -20.46
C ASP A 85 9.06 -0.15 -19.73
N ASN A 86 8.72 1.07 -20.18
CA ASN A 86 9.10 2.34 -19.55
C ASN A 86 8.27 2.66 -18.30
N GLN A 87 7.62 1.66 -17.71
CA GLN A 87 6.76 1.78 -16.53
C GLN A 87 7.37 2.59 -15.38
N LEU A 88 8.65 2.36 -15.04
CA LEU A 88 9.32 3.10 -13.97
C LEU A 88 9.39 4.59 -14.28
N PHE A 89 9.69 4.96 -15.53
CA PHE A 89 9.71 6.35 -15.97
C PHE A 89 8.32 6.99 -15.88
N TYR A 90 7.26 6.29 -16.30
CA TYR A 90 5.89 6.78 -16.15
C TYR A 90 5.47 6.97 -14.68
N ILE A 91 5.86 6.05 -13.80
CA ILE A 91 5.63 6.13 -12.35
C ILE A 91 6.34 7.36 -11.78
N LEU A 92 7.63 7.54 -12.09
CA LEU A 92 8.40 8.71 -11.64
C LEU A 92 7.79 10.02 -12.13
N LYS A 93 7.34 10.09 -13.39
CA LYS A 93 6.67 11.28 -13.93
C LYS A 93 5.39 11.61 -13.16
N ARG A 94 4.58 10.61 -12.80
CA ARG A 94 3.35 10.80 -12.01
C ARG A 94 3.65 11.22 -10.57
N ILE A 95 4.70 10.65 -9.96
CA ILE A 95 5.20 11.05 -8.64
C ILE A 95 5.61 12.53 -8.65
N SER A 96 6.42 12.94 -9.63
CA SER A 96 6.86 14.34 -9.75
C SER A 96 5.68 15.30 -9.93
N ALA A 97 4.71 14.93 -10.77
CA ALA A 97 3.50 15.73 -10.95
C ALA A 97 2.67 15.85 -9.66
N LEU A 98 2.54 14.76 -8.88
CA LEU A 98 1.87 14.79 -7.58
C LEU A 98 2.61 15.69 -6.59
N ILE A 99 3.94 15.59 -6.49
CA ILE A 99 4.74 16.43 -5.59
C ILE A 99 4.53 17.91 -5.91
N LEU A 100 4.54 18.28 -7.20
CA LEU A 100 4.29 19.65 -7.64
C LEU A 100 2.87 20.11 -7.24
N LEU A 101 1.86 19.27 -7.47
CA LEU A 101 0.48 19.56 -7.07
C LEU A 101 0.34 19.78 -5.55
N LEU A 102 0.94 18.91 -4.73
CA LEU A 102 0.90 19.03 -3.28
C LEU A 102 1.60 20.29 -2.80
N PHE A 103 2.74 20.64 -3.41
CA PHE A 103 3.43 21.89 -3.12
C PHE A 103 2.59 23.12 -3.50
N MET A 104 1.87 23.09 -4.62
CA MET A 104 0.93 24.15 -4.99
C MET A 104 -0.23 24.26 -3.98
N LEU A 105 -0.83 23.14 -3.57
CA LEU A 105 -1.89 23.13 -2.57
C LEU A 105 -1.43 23.67 -1.22
N ASP A 106 -0.21 23.35 -0.81
CA ASP A 106 0.38 23.86 0.42
C ASP A 106 0.57 25.39 0.37
N ASN A 107 1.10 25.92 -0.74
CA ASN A 107 1.22 27.37 -0.96
C ASN A 107 -0.14 28.08 -0.99
N LEU A 108 -1.19 27.41 -1.42
CA LEU A 108 -2.58 27.90 -1.38
C LEU A 108 -3.24 27.77 0.00
N LYS A 109 -2.51 27.30 1.02
CA LYS A 109 -3.02 27.01 2.38
C LYS A 109 -4.14 25.97 2.41
N LEU A 110 -4.17 25.07 1.43
CA LEU A 110 -5.12 23.95 1.34
C LEU A 110 -4.55 22.64 1.91
N SER A 111 -3.45 22.70 2.66
CA SER A 111 -2.76 21.54 3.25
C SER A 111 -3.64 20.73 4.21
N PHE A 112 -4.71 21.33 4.73
CA PHE A 112 -5.70 20.63 5.56
C PHE A 112 -6.40 19.48 4.83
N ILE A 113 -6.38 19.44 3.49
CA ILE A 113 -7.01 18.40 2.65
C ILE A 113 -6.17 17.11 2.62
N PHE A 114 -4.87 17.17 2.93
CA PHE A 114 -3.94 16.05 2.71
C PHE A 114 -4.33 14.78 3.46
N ASN A 115 -4.82 14.88 4.70
CA ASN A 115 -5.29 13.71 5.45
C ASN A 115 -6.51 13.03 4.81
N TYR A 116 -7.45 13.79 4.24
CA TYR A 116 -8.61 13.27 3.53
C TYR A 116 -8.21 12.61 2.21
N LEU A 117 -7.29 13.23 1.47
CA LEU A 117 -6.76 12.67 0.23
C LEU A 117 -6.01 11.35 0.49
N ALA A 118 -5.20 11.30 1.55
CA ALA A 118 -4.51 10.09 1.97
C ALA A 118 -5.50 8.97 2.33
N LEU A 119 -6.52 9.27 3.13
CA LEU A 119 -7.57 8.31 3.46
C LEU A 119 -8.29 7.80 2.20
N PHE A 120 -8.69 8.70 1.30
CA PHE A 120 -9.38 8.32 0.07
C PHE A 120 -8.53 7.36 -0.76
N LEU A 121 -7.24 7.63 -0.93
CA LEU A 121 -6.35 6.75 -1.69
C LEU A 121 -6.05 5.43 -0.98
N ASP A 122 -5.91 5.40 0.34
CA ASP A 122 -5.78 4.14 1.09
C ASP A 122 -7.02 3.27 0.89
N VAL A 123 -8.22 3.83 1.06
CA VAL A 123 -9.50 3.13 0.87
C VAL A 123 -9.64 2.65 -0.57
N PHE A 124 -9.33 3.52 -1.54
CA PHE A 124 -9.39 3.17 -2.96
C PHE A 124 -8.43 2.03 -3.31
N THR A 125 -7.19 2.05 -2.80
CA THR A 125 -6.20 0.99 -3.04
C THR A 125 -6.67 -0.33 -2.47
N THR A 126 -7.20 -0.29 -1.26
CA THR A 126 -7.70 -1.47 -0.56
C THR A 126 -8.91 -2.06 -1.28
N TYR A 127 -9.84 -1.22 -1.71
CA TYR A 127 -10.97 -1.64 -2.53
C TYR A 127 -10.50 -2.25 -3.85
N ALA A 128 -9.51 -1.63 -4.52
CA ALA A 128 -8.93 -2.17 -5.74
C ALA A 128 -8.26 -3.55 -5.51
N HIS A 129 -7.60 -3.78 -4.38
CA HIS A 129 -7.11 -5.11 -3.98
C HIS A 129 -8.24 -6.11 -3.89
N PHE A 130 -9.28 -5.79 -3.14
CA PHE A 130 -10.44 -6.66 -3.00
C PHE A 130 -11.04 -7.03 -4.36
N ILE A 131 -11.28 -6.05 -5.24
CA ILE A 131 -11.81 -6.31 -6.59
C ILE A 131 -10.88 -7.20 -7.43
N VAL A 132 -9.56 -7.01 -7.32
CA VAL A 132 -8.60 -7.82 -8.07
C VAL A 132 -8.57 -9.27 -7.60
N TYR A 133 -8.71 -9.54 -6.30
CA TYR A 133 -8.48 -10.87 -5.73
C TYR A 133 -9.74 -11.61 -5.26
N ARG A 134 -10.91 -10.95 -5.18
CA ARG A 134 -12.16 -11.57 -4.68
C ARG A 134 -12.61 -12.79 -5.49
N GLU A 135 -12.27 -12.83 -6.78
CA GLU A 135 -12.65 -13.88 -7.72
C GLU A 135 -11.43 -14.71 -8.18
N ASP A 136 -10.24 -14.47 -7.63
CA ASP A 136 -9.02 -15.17 -8.04
C ASP A 136 -8.91 -16.53 -7.34
N PRO A 137 -9.02 -17.67 -8.05
CA PRO A 137 -8.88 -19.01 -7.47
C PRO A 137 -7.48 -19.27 -6.90
N GLN A 138 -6.47 -18.52 -7.35
CA GLN A 138 -5.09 -18.57 -6.85
C GLN A 138 -4.78 -17.42 -5.89
N LYS A 139 -5.79 -16.80 -5.28
CA LYS A 139 -5.60 -15.70 -4.32
C LYS A 139 -4.57 -16.10 -3.24
N PRO A 140 -3.55 -15.26 -2.98
CA PRO A 140 -2.50 -15.59 -2.03
C PRO A 140 -2.99 -15.43 -0.58
N ILE A 141 -3.76 -16.40 -0.06
CA ILE A 141 -4.39 -16.31 1.28
C ILE A 141 -3.38 -16.02 2.38
N GLU A 142 -2.20 -16.62 2.31
CA GLU A 142 -1.09 -16.42 3.26
C GLU A 142 -0.67 -14.95 3.35
N LEU A 143 -0.70 -14.24 2.22
CA LEU A 143 -0.38 -12.81 2.15
C LEU A 143 -1.40 -11.99 2.95
N PHE A 144 -2.69 -12.23 2.71
CA PHE A 144 -3.77 -11.53 3.40
C PHE A 144 -3.80 -11.85 4.89
N ALA A 145 -3.47 -13.08 5.30
CA ALA A 145 -3.35 -13.43 6.71
C ALA A 145 -2.26 -12.62 7.41
N VAL A 146 -1.10 -12.44 6.76
CA VAL A 146 -0.01 -11.59 7.28
C VAL A 146 -0.43 -10.12 7.32
N TRP A 147 -1.17 -9.64 6.31
CA TRP A 147 -1.67 -8.26 6.28
C TRP A 147 -2.69 -8.00 7.40
N ILE A 148 -3.65 -8.89 7.62
CA ILE A 148 -4.62 -8.83 8.72
C ILE A 148 -3.89 -8.71 10.07
N MET A 149 -2.87 -9.55 10.30
CA MET A 149 -2.08 -9.48 11.53
C MET A 149 -1.34 -8.14 11.64
N GLY A 150 -0.74 -7.67 10.55
CA GLY A 150 -0.07 -6.38 10.48
C GLY A 150 -1.01 -5.21 10.78
N ASP A 151 -2.23 -5.24 10.26
CA ASP A 151 -3.24 -4.19 10.45
C ASP A 151 -3.73 -4.13 11.89
N LEU A 152 -3.98 -5.27 12.53
CA LEU A 152 -4.33 -5.33 13.95
C LEU A 152 -3.23 -4.71 14.83
N ILE A 153 -1.98 -5.06 14.55
CA ILE A 153 -0.81 -4.51 15.24
C ILE A 153 -0.72 -3.00 15.00
N LYS A 154 -0.90 -2.55 13.76
CA LYS A 154 -0.82 -1.14 13.37
C LYS A 154 -1.93 -0.31 13.99
N ILE A 155 -3.16 -0.82 14.09
CA ILE A 155 -4.28 -0.18 14.80
C ILE A 155 -3.91 0.03 16.26
N TYR A 156 -3.39 -1.00 16.93
CA TYR A 156 -2.93 -0.88 18.32
C TYR A 156 -1.89 0.23 18.49
N PHE A 157 -0.84 0.23 17.65
CA PHE A 157 0.20 1.26 17.72
C PHE A 157 -0.32 2.66 17.40
N ASN A 158 -1.20 2.77 16.41
CA ASN A 158 -1.79 4.04 16.01
C ASN A 158 -2.62 4.68 17.13
N ILE A 159 -3.42 3.88 17.84
CA ILE A 159 -4.31 4.37 18.92
C ILE A 159 -3.52 4.60 20.21
N PHE A 160 -2.75 3.61 20.66
CA PHE A 160 -2.24 3.57 22.02
C PHE A 160 -0.82 4.09 22.18
N VAL A 161 0.01 4.04 21.14
CA VAL A 161 1.45 4.38 21.22
C VAL A 161 1.74 5.72 20.56
N TYR A 162 1.47 5.84 19.26
CA TYR A 162 1.86 7.02 18.48
C TYR A 162 0.76 8.08 18.37
N LYS A 163 -0.47 7.76 18.79
CA LYS A 163 -1.64 8.66 18.75
C LYS A 163 -1.79 9.34 17.38
N THR A 164 -1.78 8.51 16.33
CA THR A 164 -1.83 8.98 14.95
C THR A 164 -3.17 9.66 14.64
N PRO A 165 -3.25 10.48 13.58
CA PRO A 165 -4.52 11.09 13.16
C PRO A 165 -5.63 10.07 12.98
N THR A 166 -6.83 10.40 13.45
CA THR A 166 -8.00 9.50 13.39
C THR A 166 -8.25 8.96 11.99
N PHE A 167 -8.10 9.78 10.95
CA PHE A 167 -8.28 9.35 9.56
C PHE A 167 -7.26 8.29 9.11
N TYR A 168 -6.04 8.30 9.64
CA TYR A 168 -5.07 7.24 9.32
C TYR A 168 -5.45 5.93 10.00
N THR A 169 -5.95 5.99 11.24
CA THR A 169 -6.48 4.81 11.92
C THR A 169 -7.70 4.25 11.19
N LEU A 170 -8.62 5.12 10.73
CA LEU A 170 -9.78 4.71 9.92
C LEU A 170 -9.38 4.04 8.59
N ALA A 171 -8.31 4.51 7.96
CA ALA A 171 -7.76 3.86 6.78
C ALA A 171 -7.32 2.41 7.07
N VAL A 172 -6.61 2.19 8.19
CA VAL A 172 -6.18 0.84 8.59
C VAL A 172 -7.36 -0.06 9.00
N PHE A 173 -8.40 0.49 9.64
CA PHE A 173 -9.64 -0.27 9.87
C PHE A 173 -10.31 -0.71 8.57
N THR A 174 -10.31 0.17 7.56
CA THR A 174 -10.86 -0.16 6.24
C THR A 174 -10.01 -1.23 5.53
N GLN A 175 -8.68 -1.15 5.67
CA GLN A 175 -7.73 -2.18 5.20
C GLN A 175 -8.05 -3.54 5.79
N LEU A 176 -8.12 -3.62 7.12
CA LEU A 176 -8.47 -4.84 7.84
C LEU A 176 -9.81 -5.43 7.37
N LEU A 177 -10.83 -4.60 7.20
CA LEU A 177 -12.15 -5.05 6.73
C LEU A 177 -12.06 -5.71 5.36
N PHE A 178 -11.41 -5.08 4.38
CA PHE A 178 -11.30 -5.61 3.04
C PHE A 178 -10.37 -6.81 2.93
N ASP A 179 -9.31 -6.88 3.74
CA ASP A 179 -8.46 -8.07 3.79
C ASP A 179 -9.23 -9.28 4.35
N LEU A 180 -10.02 -9.08 5.41
CA LEU A 180 -10.95 -10.11 5.91
C LEU A 180 -11.94 -10.52 4.81
N LEU A 181 -12.58 -9.56 4.15
CA LEU A 181 -13.50 -9.86 3.03
C LEU A 181 -12.80 -10.64 1.92
N THR A 182 -11.57 -10.32 1.57
CA THR A 182 -10.81 -11.02 0.53
C THR A 182 -10.51 -12.47 0.92
N VAL A 183 -10.17 -12.72 2.19
CA VAL A 183 -9.97 -14.09 2.71
C VAL A 183 -11.26 -14.88 2.69
N PHE A 184 -12.36 -14.33 3.23
CA PHE A 184 -13.62 -15.04 3.44
C PHE A 184 -14.55 -15.09 2.22
N THR A 185 -14.33 -14.27 1.19
CA THR A 185 -15.13 -14.36 -0.04
C THR A 185 -14.82 -15.69 -0.73
N GLN A 186 -15.86 -16.51 -0.90
CA GLN A 186 -15.76 -17.76 -1.64
C GLN A 186 -15.41 -17.46 -3.10
N THR A 187 -14.35 -18.11 -3.58
CA THR A 187 -14.03 -18.14 -5.00
C THR A 187 -15.14 -18.90 -5.70
N LYS A 188 -15.90 -18.21 -6.56
CA LYS A 188 -16.77 -18.91 -7.51
C LYS A 188 -15.85 -19.74 -8.41
N MET A 189 -15.90 -21.06 -8.27
CA MET A 189 -15.33 -21.92 -9.30
C MET A 189 -16.02 -21.56 -10.62
N PRO A 190 -15.27 -21.37 -11.72
CA PRO A 190 -15.90 -21.25 -13.02
C PRO A 190 -16.74 -22.52 -13.24
N LEU A 191 -18.00 -22.34 -13.62
CA LEU A 191 -18.99 -23.40 -13.89
C LEU A 191 -18.58 -24.35 -15.04
N ASP A 192 -17.43 -24.12 -15.66
CA ASP A 192 -16.98 -24.80 -16.88
C ASP A 192 -16.05 -26.00 -16.62
N MET A 193 -15.89 -26.44 -15.35
CA MET A 193 -15.12 -27.66 -15.00
C MET A 193 -16.00 -28.82 -14.48
N GLU A 194 -17.32 -28.75 -14.66
CA GLU A 194 -18.24 -29.88 -14.35
C GLU A 194 -18.47 -30.84 -15.52
N TYR A 195 -17.84 -30.63 -16.68
CA TYR A 195 -17.88 -31.56 -17.79
C TYR A 195 -16.53 -31.62 -18.46
N TYR A 196 -15.68 -32.58 -18.06
CA TYR A 196 -14.82 -33.43 -18.92
C TYR A 196 -14.09 -34.47 -18.08
#